data_AF-A0A1J3IJV3-F1
#
_entry.id   AF-A0A1J3IJV3-F1
#
_cell.length_a   1.000
_cell.length_b   1.000
_cell.length_c   1.000
_cell.angle_alpha   90.00
_cell.angle_beta   90.00
_cell.angle_gamma   90.00
#
_symmetry.space_group_name_H-M   'P 1'
#
loop_
_entity.id
_entity.type
_entity.pdbx_description
1 polymer ?
#
loop_
_entity_poly.entity_id
_entity_poly.type
_entity_poly.pdbx_seq_one_letter_code
_entity_poly.pdbx_strand_id
1 'polypeptide(L)'
;GKLYEFCSTSNMLKTLERYQKCSYGSIEVNNKPAKELENSYREYLKLKGRYESLQRQQRNLLGEDLGPLNSKELEQLERQLDGSLKQVRCIKTQYMLDQLTDLQGKEHILLEANRALSMKLEDMIGVRSHHIGGAWEGDDQQNVAYGHHQAQTQGLFQSLQCDPTLQIGYNHPVCSEQMAVTTQGPSQQGNGYIPGWML
;
A
#
# COMPACT_ATOMS: atom_id res chain seq x y z
N GLY A 1 -77.43 -19.49 -19.77
CA GLY A 1 -77.30 -18.51 -20.87
C GLY A 1 -75.93 -18.63 -21.46
N LYS A 2 -75.82 -18.65 -22.78
CA LYS A 2 -74.54 -18.72 -23.49
C LYS A 2 -73.99 -17.31 -23.65
N LEU A 3 -72.67 -17.13 -23.56
CA LEU A 3 -72.02 -15.81 -23.49
C LEU A 3 -72.36 -14.89 -24.68
N TYR A 4 -72.64 -15.47 -25.86
CA TYR A 4 -73.03 -14.72 -27.06
C TYR A 4 -74.42 -14.07 -26.97
N GLU A 5 -75.27 -14.49 -26.03
CA GLU A 5 -76.62 -13.96 -25.85
C GLU A 5 -76.63 -12.59 -25.14
N PHE A 6 -75.53 -12.24 -24.44
CA PHE A 6 -75.41 -10.98 -23.69
C PHE A 6 -74.62 -9.90 -24.42
N CYS A 7 -74.02 -10.23 -25.56
CA CYS A 7 -73.28 -9.28 -26.38
C CYS A 7 -74.14 -8.85 -27.56
N SER A 8 -75.01 -7.86 -27.38
CA SER A 8 -75.57 -7.14 -28.52
C SER A 8 -74.40 -6.70 -29.40
N THR A 9 -74.39 -7.08 -30.68
CA THR A 9 -73.28 -6.88 -31.63
C THR A 9 -72.76 -5.44 -31.65
N SER A 10 -73.62 -4.45 -31.39
CA SER A 10 -73.22 -3.03 -31.31
C SER A 10 -72.44 -2.63 -30.05
N ASN A 11 -72.50 -3.41 -28.97
CA ASN A 11 -71.86 -3.12 -27.68
C ASN A 11 -70.56 -3.91 -27.47
N MET A 12 -70.34 -4.98 -28.24
CA MET A 12 -69.09 -5.73 -28.26
C MET A 12 -67.92 -4.85 -28.74
N LEU A 13 -68.10 -4.15 -29.86
CA LEU A 13 -67.09 -3.21 -30.37
C LEU A 13 -66.76 -2.10 -29.36
N LYS A 14 -67.76 -1.53 -28.69
CA LYS A 14 -67.56 -0.52 -27.64
C LYS A 14 -66.84 -1.07 -26.40
N THR A 15 -67.05 -2.34 -26.10
CA THR A 15 -66.39 -3.02 -24.97
C THR A 15 -64.94 -3.34 -25.32
N LEU A 16 -64.68 -3.81 -26.54
CA LEU A 16 -63.33 -4.00 -27.07
C LEU A 16 -62.55 -2.69 -27.16
N GLU A 17 -63.18 -1.60 -27.64
CA GLU A 17 -62.58 -0.27 -27.70
C GLU A 17 -62.23 0.27 -26.30
N ARG A 18 -63.13 0.10 -25.32
CA ARG A 18 -62.83 0.43 -23.91
C ARG A 18 -61.69 -0.41 -23.37
N TYR A 19 -61.69 -1.71 -23.62
CA TYR A 19 -60.61 -2.60 -23.18
C TYR A 19 -59.27 -2.19 -23.80
N GLN A 20 -59.25 -1.87 -25.09
CA GLN A 20 -58.06 -1.36 -25.78
C GLN A 20 -57.58 -0.03 -25.17
N LYS A 21 -58.49 0.93 -24.91
CA LYS A 21 -58.14 2.20 -24.27
C LYS A 21 -57.67 2.04 -22.82
N CYS A 22 -58.22 1.11 -22.06
CA CYS A 22 -57.80 0.86 -20.67
C CYS A 22 -56.52 0.02 -20.58
N SER A 23 -56.32 -0.95 -21.48
CA SER A 23 -55.18 -1.86 -21.50
C SER A 23 -53.96 -1.26 -22.21
N TYR A 24 -54.17 -0.45 -23.25
CA TYR A 24 -53.12 0.10 -24.11
C TYR A 24 -53.16 1.62 -24.25
N GLY A 25 -54.25 2.29 -23.87
CA GLY A 25 -54.32 3.76 -23.93
C GLY A 25 -53.32 4.45 -22.99
N SER A 26 -52.86 3.77 -21.93
CA SER A 26 -51.72 4.25 -21.15
C SER A 26 -50.40 4.03 -21.87
N ILE A 27 -50.23 2.94 -22.64
CA ILE A 27 -48.99 2.63 -23.39
C ILE A 27 -48.80 3.58 -24.59
N GLU A 28 -49.87 3.94 -25.31
CA GLU A 28 -49.79 4.88 -26.42
C GLU A 28 -49.56 6.33 -25.97
N VAL A 29 -50.11 6.73 -24.81
CA VAL A 29 -49.87 8.06 -24.20
C VAL A 29 -48.53 8.10 -23.45
N ASN A 30 -48.00 6.94 -23.07
CA ASN A 30 -46.75 6.79 -22.31
C ASN A 30 -45.66 6.14 -23.17
N ASN A 31 -45.33 6.77 -24.32
CA ASN A 31 -44.08 6.51 -25.05
C ASN A 31 -42.82 6.92 -24.25
N LYS A 32 -42.98 7.48 -23.04
CA LYS A 32 -41.87 7.88 -22.14
C LYS A 32 -41.08 6.70 -21.58
N PRO A 33 -41.67 5.68 -20.93
CA PRO A 33 -40.93 4.51 -20.41
C PRO A 33 -40.19 3.72 -21.49
N ALA A 34 -40.75 3.56 -22.69
CA ALA A 34 -40.06 2.86 -23.79
C ALA A 34 -38.83 3.65 -24.28
N LYS A 35 -38.97 4.97 -24.44
CA LYS A 35 -37.88 5.87 -24.84
C LYS A 35 -36.84 6.04 -23.72
N GLU A 36 -37.27 6.05 -22.46
CA GLU A 36 -36.38 6.08 -21.29
C GLU A 36 -35.60 4.78 -21.14
N LEU A 37 -36.22 3.62 -21.38
CA LEU A 37 -35.54 2.33 -21.40
C LEU A 37 -34.52 2.24 -22.54
N GLU A 38 -34.88 2.70 -23.74
CA GLU A 38 -33.96 2.78 -24.88
C GLU A 38 -32.79 3.73 -24.59
N ASN A 39 -33.06 4.89 -24.01
CA ASN A 39 -32.03 5.84 -23.59
C ASN A 39 -31.11 5.23 -22.53
N SER A 40 -31.68 4.57 -21.50
CA SER A 40 -30.94 3.88 -20.45
C SER A 40 -30.03 2.78 -21.03
N TYR A 41 -30.55 1.98 -21.94
CA TYR A 41 -29.77 0.95 -22.63
C TYR A 41 -28.62 1.55 -23.45
N ARG A 42 -28.86 2.66 -24.14
CA ARG A 42 -27.80 3.38 -24.89
C ARG A 42 -26.72 3.93 -23.96
N GLU A 43 -27.10 4.52 -22.82
CA GLU A 43 -26.12 4.98 -21.82
C GLU A 43 -25.35 3.82 -21.20
N TYR A 44 -26.01 2.68 -20.95
CA TYR A 44 -25.35 1.45 -20.53
C TYR A 44 -24.31 0.99 -21.54
N LEU A 45 -24.64 0.95 -22.83
CA LEU A 45 -23.68 0.54 -23.87
C LEU A 45 -22.48 1.49 -23.94
N LYS A 46 -22.68 2.80 -23.79
CA LYS A 46 -21.58 3.77 -23.71
C LYS A 46 -20.70 3.50 -22.49
N LEU A 47 -21.31 3.24 -21.33
CA LEU A 47 -20.57 2.94 -20.09
C LEU A 47 -19.79 1.63 -20.23
N LYS A 48 -20.41 0.59 -20.79
CA LYS A 48 -19.78 -0.71 -21.06
C LYS A 48 -18.57 -0.55 -21.97
N GLY A 49 -18.70 0.22 -23.06
CA GLY A 49 -17.56 0.50 -23.94
C GLY A 49 -16.41 1.22 -23.23
N ARG A 50 -16.71 2.19 -22.35
CA ARG A 50 -15.69 2.85 -21.52
C ARG A 50 -15.02 1.88 -20.55
N TYR A 51 -15.80 1.01 -19.91
CA TYR A 51 -15.29 -0.01 -18.99
C TYR A 51 -14.35 -0.99 -19.70
N GLU A 52 -14.74 -1.52 -20.86
CA GLU A 52 -13.92 -2.44 -21.63
C GLU A 52 -12.60 -1.79 -22.11
N SER A 53 -12.66 -0.52 -22.51
CA SER A 53 -11.47 0.27 -22.85
C SER A 53 -10.53 0.44 -21.66
N LEU A 54 -11.08 0.78 -20.49
CA LEU A 54 -10.31 0.94 -19.26
C LEU A 54 -9.70 -0.39 -18.80
N GLN A 55 -10.45 -1.48 -18.87
CA GLN A 55 -9.97 -2.82 -18.52
C GLN A 55 -8.83 -3.26 -19.45
N ARG A 56 -8.94 -3.00 -20.75
CA ARG A 56 -7.86 -3.25 -21.71
C ARG A 56 -6.61 -2.44 -21.37
N GLN A 57 -6.77 -1.16 -21.04
CA GLN A 57 -5.66 -0.32 -20.62
C GLN A 57 -4.99 -0.86 -19.35
N GLN A 58 -5.75 -1.35 -18.37
CA GLN A 58 -5.21 -1.98 -17.17
C GLN A 58 -4.38 -3.22 -17.51
N ARG A 59 -4.91 -4.12 -18.36
CA ARG A 59 -4.18 -5.32 -18.80
C ARG A 59 -2.88 -4.96 -19.49
N ASN A 60 -2.88 -3.96 -20.38
CA ASN A 60 -1.66 -3.45 -21.00
C ASN A 60 -0.65 -2.95 -19.95
N LEU A 61 -1.08 -2.18 -18.96
CA LEU A 61 -0.21 -1.71 -17.87
C LEU A 61 0.37 -2.85 -17.03
N LEU A 62 -0.32 -3.99 -16.96
CA LEU A 62 0.16 -5.22 -16.32
C LEU A 62 1.04 -6.08 -17.23
N GLY A 63 1.27 -5.67 -18.48
CA GLY A 63 2.05 -6.41 -19.47
C GLY A 63 1.27 -7.52 -20.18
N GLU A 64 -0.06 -7.53 -20.05
CA GLU A 64 -0.97 -8.48 -20.70
C GLU A 64 -1.55 -7.89 -22.00
N ASP A 65 -2.05 -8.74 -22.90
CA ASP A 65 -2.75 -8.34 -24.14
C ASP A 65 -2.01 -7.29 -25.01
N LEU A 66 -0.68 -7.34 -25.05
CA LEU A 66 0.15 -6.35 -25.76
C LEU A 66 0.13 -6.48 -27.29
N GLY A 67 -0.28 -7.64 -27.82
CA GLY A 67 -0.24 -7.94 -29.25
C GLY A 67 -0.91 -6.92 -30.19
N PRO A 68 -2.04 -6.29 -29.83
CA PRO A 68 -2.68 -5.25 -30.64
C PRO A 68 -1.96 -3.90 -30.66
N LEU A 69 -0.95 -3.68 -29.80
CA LEU A 69 -0.24 -2.40 -29.70
C LEU A 69 0.89 -2.34 -30.74
N ASN A 70 1.07 -1.19 -31.37
CA ASN A 70 2.21 -0.95 -32.25
C ASN A 70 3.45 -0.49 -31.48
N SER A 71 4.61 -0.42 -32.15
CA SER A 71 5.90 -0.02 -31.52
C SER A 71 5.83 1.29 -30.76
N LYS A 72 5.17 2.32 -31.32
CA LYS A 72 5.08 3.64 -30.68
C LYS A 72 4.23 3.59 -29.41
N GLU A 73 3.15 2.82 -29.45
CA GLU A 73 2.25 2.62 -28.29
C GLU A 73 2.96 1.84 -27.18
N LEU A 74 3.74 0.81 -27.53
CA LEU A 74 4.57 0.04 -26.58
C LEU A 74 5.65 0.91 -25.94
N GLU A 75 6.38 1.70 -26.72
CA GLU A 75 7.37 2.63 -26.20
C GLU A 75 6.74 3.69 -25.27
N GLN A 76 5.53 4.16 -25.60
CA GLN A 76 4.80 5.08 -24.72
C GLN A 76 4.39 4.42 -23.41
N LEU A 77 3.89 3.19 -23.48
CA LEU A 77 3.52 2.40 -22.31
C LEU A 77 4.73 2.14 -21.40
N GLU A 78 5.87 1.78 -21.99
CA GLU A 78 7.14 1.57 -21.28
C GLU A 78 7.58 2.85 -20.56
N ARG A 79 7.62 3.99 -21.26
CA ARG A 79 7.97 5.28 -20.64
C ARG A 79 7.04 5.65 -19.49
N GLN A 80 5.74 5.38 -19.63
CA GLN A 80 4.75 5.62 -18.58
C GLN A 80 4.99 4.74 -17.35
N LEU A 81 5.27 3.45 -17.56
CA LEU A 81 5.55 2.50 -16.48
C LEU A 81 6.87 2.84 -15.77
N ASP A 82 7.94 3.12 -16.52
CA ASP A 82 9.23 3.52 -15.96
C ASP A 82 9.12 4.82 -15.14
N GLY A 83 8.46 5.85 -15.69
CA GLY A 83 8.25 7.11 -14.99
C GLY A 83 7.45 6.96 -13.69
N SER A 84 6.33 6.22 -13.74
CA SER A 84 5.50 5.98 -12.56
C SER A 84 6.21 5.11 -11.51
N LEU A 85 6.95 4.09 -11.93
CA LEU A 85 7.73 3.24 -11.03
C LEU A 85 8.84 4.03 -10.33
N LYS A 86 9.56 4.89 -11.06
CA LYS A 86 10.54 5.83 -10.50
C LYS A 86 9.89 6.73 -9.45
N GLN A 87 8.73 7.29 -9.75
CA GLN A 87 7.99 8.14 -8.82
C GLN A 87 7.58 7.38 -7.55
N VAL A 88 7.01 6.18 -7.68
CA VAL A 88 6.63 5.35 -6.53
C VAL A 88 7.84 5.02 -5.66
N ARG A 89 8.97 4.64 -6.27
CA ARG A 89 10.22 4.36 -5.55
C ARG A 89 10.74 5.59 -4.82
N CYS A 90 10.71 6.75 -5.48
CA CYS A 90 11.12 8.02 -4.88
C CYS A 90 10.28 8.34 -3.63
N ILE A 91 8.94 8.33 -3.76
CA ILE A 91 8.02 8.60 -2.66
C ILE A 91 8.24 7.61 -1.51
N LYS A 92 8.35 6.31 -1.82
CA LYS A 92 8.57 5.27 -0.81
C LYS A 92 9.90 5.48 -0.07
N THR A 93 10.96 5.82 -0.80
CA THR A 93 12.29 6.07 -0.22
C THR A 93 12.25 7.30 0.68
N GLN A 94 11.68 8.39 0.20
CA GLN A 94 11.54 9.62 1.00
C GLN A 94 10.75 9.35 2.28
N TYR A 95 9.60 8.66 2.18
CA TYR A 95 8.81 8.29 3.34
C TYR A 95 9.61 7.47 4.37
N MET A 96 10.41 6.51 3.92
CA MET A 96 11.26 5.71 4.83
C MET A 96 12.36 6.55 5.49
N LEU A 97 12.96 7.51 4.76
CA LEU A 97 13.94 8.44 5.32
C LEU A 97 13.32 9.37 6.37
N ASP A 98 12.10 9.86 6.10
CA ASP A 98 11.37 10.71 7.04
C ASP A 98 11.05 9.94 8.34
N GLN A 99 10.61 8.68 8.22
CA GLN A 99 10.38 7.80 9.38
C GLN A 99 11.66 7.53 10.17
N LEU A 100 12.77 7.26 9.47
CA LEU A 100 14.08 7.06 10.12
C LEU A 100 14.50 8.30 10.91
N THR A 101 14.37 9.48 10.30
CA THR A 101 14.75 10.76 10.92
C THR A 101 13.90 11.04 12.17
N ASP A 102 12.59 10.81 12.10
CA ASP A 102 11.68 10.97 13.24
C ASP A 102 12.03 10.03 14.39
N LEU A 103 12.33 8.76 14.08
CA LEU A 103 12.73 7.77 15.10
C LEU A 103 14.09 8.12 15.74
N GLN A 104 15.08 8.55 14.95
CA GLN A 104 16.36 9.01 15.47
C GLN A 104 16.21 10.24 16.38
N GLY A 105 15.31 11.17 16.03
CA GLY A 105 14.98 12.31 16.89
C GLY A 105 14.37 11.87 18.23
N LYS A 106 13.43 10.92 18.20
CA LYS A 106 12.81 10.36 19.41
C LYS A 106 13.83 9.60 20.27
N GLU A 107 14.69 8.80 19.66
CA GLU A 107 15.79 8.11 20.35
C GLU A 107 16.68 9.13 21.08
N HIS A 108 17.10 10.20 20.40
CA HIS A 108 17.94 11.22 21.00
C HIS A 108 17.28 11.89 22.22
N ILE A 109 16.00 12.27 22.11
CA ILE A 109 15.24 12.88 23.21
C ILE A 109 15.14 11.92 24.40
N LEU A 110 14.86 10.65 24.15
CA LEU A 110 14.73 9.64 25.20
C LEU A 110 16.08 9.36 25.89
N LEU A 111 17.18 9.31 25.14
CA LEU A 111 18.53 9.16 25.69
C LEU A 111 18.89 10.33 26.61
N GLU A 112 18.60 11.56 26.21
CA GLU A 112 18.90 12.73 27.03
C GLU A 112 18.03 12.78 28.30
N ALA A 113 16.73 12.45 28.18
CA ALA A 113 15.84 12.34 29.34
C ALA A 113 16.29 11.24 30.31
N ASN A 114 16.72 10.08 29.80
CA ASN A 114 17.21 8.98 30.61
C ASN A 114 18.52 9.33 31.33
N ARG A 115 19.45 9.99 30.63
CA ARG A 115 20.68 10.54 31.23
C ARG A 115 20.35 11.51 32.37
N ALA A 116 19.45 12.46 32.15
CA ALA A 116 19.05 13.43 33.17
C ALA A 116 18.40 12.76 34.40
N LEU A 117 17.59 11.73 34.20
CA LEU A 117 17.00 10.95 35.28
C LEU A 117 18.05 10.15 36.05
N SER A 118 19.01 9.54 35.35
CA SER A 118 20.11 8.79 35.96
C SER A 118 20.97 9.68 36.86
N MET A 119 21.33 10.88 36.39
CA MET A 119 22.05 11.87 37.20
C MET A 119 21.26 12.28 38.45
N LYS A 120 19.96 12.58 38.31
CA LYS A 120 19.10 12.90 39.46
C LYS A 120 19.00 11.77 40.48
N LEU A 121 19.00 10.53 40.01
CA LEU A 121 18.94 9.35 40.86
C LEU A 121 20.25 9.18 41.64
N GLU A 122 21.39 9.35 40.97
CA GLU A 122 22.72 9.39 41.61
C GLU A 122 22.81 10.49 42.67
N ASP A 123 22.37 11.72 42.35
CA ASP A 123 22.32 12.84 43.30
C ASP A 123 21.45 12.51 44.52
N MET A 124 20.27 11.94 44.32
CA MET A 124 19.36 11.60 45.41
C MET A 124 19.90 10.47 46.29
N ILE A 125 20.57 9.47 45.71
CA ILE A 125 21.24 8.40 46.46
C ILE A 125 22.44 8.96 47.23
N GLY A 126 23.24 9.84 46.63
CA GLY A 126 24.35 10.52 47.30
C GLY A 126 23.87 11.36 48.49
N VAL A 127 22.80 12.14 48.30
CA VAL A 127 22.15 12.91 49.38
C VAL A 127 21.53 11.98 50.45
N ARG A 128 21.08 10.77 50.07
CA ARG A 128 20.60 9.74 51.01
C ARG A 128 21.69 9.10 51.84
N SER A 129 22.85 8.89 51.25
CA SER A 129 24.03 8.46 51.99
C SER A 129 24.47 9.51 53.02
N HIS A 130 24.34 10.82 52.70
CA HIS A 130 24.70 11.90 53.62
C HIS A 130 23.69 12.13 54.77
N HIS A 131 22.40 11.79 54.63
CA HIS A 131 21.43 11.95 55.74
C HIS A 131 21.21 10.68 56.58
N ILE A 132 21.57 9.49 56.10
CA ILE A 132 21.53 8.24 56.89
C ILE A 132 22.90 7.93 57.53
N GLY A 133 24.00 8.41 56.95
CA GLY A 133 25.37 8.18 57.43
C GLY A 133 25.75 8.89 58.74
N GLY A 134 24.84 9.61 59.39
CA GLY A 134 25.07 10.26 60.69
C GLY A 134 24.37 9.60 61.88
N ALA A 135 23.60 8.53 61.69
CA ALA A 135 22.69 8.03 62.74
C ALA A 135 22.94 6.59 63.22
N TRP A 136 23.81 5.81 62.58
CA TRP A 136 24.05 4.41 62.98
C TRP A 136 25.52 4.01 62.76
N GLU A 137 26.44 4.59 63.53
CA GLU A 137 27.68 3.89 63.89
C GLU A 137 27.39 3.03 65.12
N GLY A 138 27.09 1.76 64.85
CA GLY A 138 26.87 0.72 65.84
C GLY A 138 27.26 -0.60 65.20
N ASP A 139 28.49 -1.00 65.50
CA ASP A 139 29.12 -2.31 65.34
C ASP A 139 28.10 -3.46 65.18
N ASP A 140 28.10 -4.14 64.02
CA ASP A 140 28.36 -5.57 64.00
C ASP A 140 28.41 -6.15 62.57
N GLN A 141 29.28 -7.14 62.45
CA GLN A 141 29.68 -7.82 61.25
C GLN A 141 28.58 -8.75 60.72
N GLN A 142 28.07 -8.51 59.51
CA GLN A 142 27.53 -9.57 58.66
C GLN A 142 27.46 -9.19 57.17
N ASN A 143 28.39 -9.82 56.46
CA ASN A 143 28.56 -9.92 55.02
C ASN A 143 27.27 -10.38 54.31
N VAL A 144 26.69 -9.53 53.47
CA VAL A 144 25.79 -9.96 52.40
C VAL A 144 26.18 -9.25 51.11
N ALA A 145 27.00 -9.93 50.32
CA ALA A 145 27.34 -9.54 48.96
C ALA A 145 26.08 -9.63 48.07
N TYR A 146 25.38 -8.51 47.90
CA TYR A 146 24.47 -8.35 46.78
C TYR A 146 25.31 -7.98 45.56
N GLY A 147 25.52 -8.97 44.70
CA GLY A 147 26.30 -8.83 43.48
C GLY A 147 25.83 -7.64 42.65
N HIS A 148 26.73 -6.68 42.46
CA HIS A 148 26.63 -5.64 41.46
C HIS A 148 26.75 -6.30 40.08
N HIS A 149 25.61 -6.67 39.49
CA HIS A 149 25.54 -7.06 38.09
C HIS A 149 25.69 -5.77 37.28
N GLN A 150 26.92 -5.50 36.86
CA GLN A 150 27.21 -4.67 35.71
C GLN A 150 26.37 -5.22 34.55
N ALA A 151 25.23 -4.59 34.26
CA ALA A 151 24.50 -4.83 33.03
C ALA A 151 25.36 -4.31 31.89
N GLN A 152 26.15 -5.22 31.33
CA GLN A 152 26.95 -5.02 30.14
C GLN A 152 26.00 -4.75 28.96
N THR A 153 25.60 -3.50 28.76
CA THR A 153 24.89 -3.00 27.56
C THR A 153 25.84 -2.78 26.39
N GLN A 154 26.93 -3.55 26.32
CA GLN A 154 27.82 -3.61 25.16
C GLN A 154 27.50 -4.88 24.39
N GLY A 155 26.52 -4.83 23.48
CA GLY A 155 26.29 -5.98 22.59
C GLY A 155 25.06 -5.99 21.69
N LEU A 156 24.09 -5.07 21.83
CA LEU A 156 22.84 -5.19 21.05
C LEU A 156 22.66 -4.22 19.89
N PHE A 157 23.49 -3.19 19.73
CA PHE A 157 23.36 -2.31 18.57
C PHE A 157 24.74 -2.03 17.98
N GLN A 158 25.17 -2.98 17.15
CA GLN A 158 26.18 -2.67 16.15
C GLN A 158 25.57 -1.61 15.23
N SER A 159 26.13 -0.41 15.26
CA SER A 159 25.82 0.63 14.29
C SER A 159 26.08 0.02 12.91
N LEU A 160 25.01 -0.29 12.18
CA LEU A 160 25.12 -0.69 10.79
C LEU A 160 25.64 0.55 10.06
N GLN A 161 26.95 0.57 9.86
CA GLN A 161 27.61 1.46 8.95
C GLN A 161 27.02 1.13 7.58
N CYS A 162 26.04 1.92 7.16
CA CYS A 162 25.40 1.78 5.86
C CYS A 162 26.47 2.02 4.79
N ASP A 163 27.08 0.96 4.27
CA ASP A 163 27.85 1.03 3.04
C ASP A 163 26.89 1.36 1.89
N PRO A 164 27.04 2.51 1.21
CA PRO A 164 26.20 2.86 0.09
C PRO A 164 26.78 2.20 -1.17
N THR A 165 26.65 0.87 -1.31
CA THR A 165 26.98 0.23 -2.59
C THR A 165 26.00 -0.89 -2.94
N LEU A 166 24.81 -0.51 -3.37
CA LEU A 166 24.02 -1.34 -4.30
C LEU A 166 24.09 -0.70 -5.69
N GLN A 167 25.22 -0.94 -6.35
CA GLN A 167 25.36 -0.78 -7.80
C GLN A 167 24.58 -1.92 -8.48
N ILE A 168 23.26 -1.74 -8.65
CA ILE A 168 22.52 -2.47 -9.69
C ILE A 168 22.75 -1.71 -11.00
N GLY A 169 23.50 -2.36 -11.89
CA GLY A 169 24.28 -1.72 -12.94
C GLY A 169 23.52 -0.86 -13.94
N TYR A 170 24.21 0.21 -14.34
CA TYR A 170 24.34 0.66 -15.73
C TYR A 170 25.79 1.13 -15.91
N ASN A 171 26.49 0.54 -16.87
CA ASN A 171 27.84 0.95 -17.28
C ASN A 171 27.82 2.38 -17.82
N HIS A 172 28.74 3.23 -17.35
CA HIS A 172 29.10 4.48 -18.02
C HIS A 172 30.62 4.49 -18.27
N PRO A 173 31.10 4.77 -19.49
CA PRO A 173 32.52 4.70 -19.80
C PRO A 173 33.15 6.09 -19.76
N VAL A 174 33.99 6.39 -18.76
CA VAL A 174 35.04 7.43 -18.90
C VAL A 174 36.23 7.09 -17.96
N CYS A 175 37.39 6.82 -18.57
CA CYS A 175 38.79 7.15 -18.19
C CYS A 175 39.19 7.21 -16.70
N SER A 176 40.29 6.64 -16.19
CA SER A 176 41.44 5.88 -16.69
C SER A 176 42.23 5.34 -15.48
N GLU A 177 42.93 4.21 -15.64
CA GLU A 177 44.16 3.78 -14.92
C GLU A 177 44.15 3.52 -13.38
N GLN A 178 44.14 2.24 -12.96
CA GLN A 178 45.32 1.44 -12.54
C GLN A 178 44.93 0.19 -11.71
N MET A 179 45.38 -0.97 -12.22
CA MET A 179 45.93 -2.16 -11.53
C MET A 179 45.21 -2.76 -10.29
N ALA A 180 44.68 -3.99 -10.43
CA ALA A 180 45.29 -5.22 -9.90
C ALA A 180 44.34 -6.44 -10.02
N VAL A 181 44.96 -7.60 -10.10
CA VAL A 181 44.49 -8.91 -10.58
C VAL A 181 43.87 -9.76 -9.46
N THR A 182 43.13 -10.81 -9.87
CA THR A 182 42.71 -12.07 -9.20
C THR A 182 41.23 -12.16 -8.82
N THR A 183 40.47 -13.26 -8.95
CA THR A 183 40.57 -14.57 -9.62
C THR A 183 39.18 -15.24 -9.47
N GLN A 184 38.64 -15.84 -10.55
CA GLN A 184 37.69 -16.97 -10.61
C GLN A 184 36.27 -16.89 -9.99
N GLY A 185 35.25 -17.07 -10.85
CA GLY A 185 34.05 -17.88 -10.53
C GLY A 185 34.31 -19.37 -10.79
N PRO A 186 33.30 -20.29 -10.82
CA PRO A 186 31.86 -20.05 -10.97
C PRO A 186 30.91 -20.99 -10.16
N SER A 187 29.60 -20.79 -10.40
CA SER A 187 28.53 -21.80 -10.58
C SER A 187 27.46 -22.06 -9.48
N GLN A 188 26.21 -21.81 -9.92
CA GLN A 188 24.96 -22.59 -9.78
C GLN A 188 24.47 -23.13 -8.43
N GLN A 189 23.29 -22.65 -8.03
CA GLN A 189 22.05 -23.40 -7.68
C GLN A 189 21.00 -22.34 -7.30
N GLY A 190 19.78 -22.28 -7.84
CA GLY A 190 18.87 -23.38 -8.13
C GLY A 190 17.95 -23.65 -6.92
N ASN A 191 17.17 -22.65 -6.48
CA ASN A 191 15.99 -22.93 -5.64
C ASN A 191 14.97 -21.78 -5.69
N GLY A 192 13.75 -22.14 -6.09
CA GLY A 192 12.61 -21.22 -6.16
C GLY A 192 12.07 -20.92 -4.78
N TYR A 193 12.11 -19.65 -4.40
CA TYR A 193 11.38 -19.11 -3.26
C TYR A 193 10.24 -18.25 -3.80
N ILE A 194 9.00 -18.66 -3.52
CA ILE A 194 7.81 -17.84 -3.76
C ILE A 194 7.84 -16.70 -2.73
N PRO A 195 7.83 -15.41 -3.14
CA PRO A 195 7.93 -14.32 -2.18
C PRO A 195 6.60 -14.10 -1.44
N GLY A 196 6.69 -13.80 -0.14
CA GLY A 196 5.55 -13.71 0.80
C GLY A 196 4.54 -12.58 0.58
N TRP A 197 4.48 -11.97 -0.60
CA TRP A 197 3.34 -11.12 -1.01
C TRP A 197 2.20 -11.95 -1.63
N MET A 198 2.43 -13.23 -1.85
CA MET A 198 1.48 -14.17 -2.46
C MET A 198 0.72 -15.02 -1.42
N LEU A 199 0.69 -14.58 -0.15
CA LEU A 199 -0.07 -15.16 0.96
C LEU A 199 -1.11 -14.17 1.50
#